data_AF-A0A7S4PXC4-F1
#
_entry.id   AF-A0A7S4PXC4-F1
#
_cell.length_a   1.000
_cell.length_b   1.000
_cell.length_c   1.000
_cell.angle_alpha   90.00
_cell.angle_beta   90.00
_cell.angle_gamma   90.00
#
_symmetry.space_group_name_H-M   'P 1'
#
loop_
_entity.id
_entity.type
_entity.pdbx_description
1 polymer ?
#
loop_
_entity_poly.entity_id
_entity_poly.type
_entity_poly.pdbx_seq_one_letter_code
_entity_poly.pdbx_strand_id
1 'polypeptide(L)'
;WSMGGEPPAVGICAMDSVIAGGALLTLVSCGSMWRSRAMADCQRLLRGHWRKAAGAFRKEDASCADLAFMVFIWSASLLLRMHECGLSRGMFAVNALGFGLASGVIMGMSSYVLGICRCLTQMMDMFCCRVIEEPDFAEAVREWSLLQSLCRRACATIQFGFLTLQATMTATVLLTVTQTTRHGAPRLLSLAPGLVLCLAVVRAPILAAAVTDKCVRVPVLVNSISVGNDLDEDRMYAVHYIIQSQAGFYLFDMRLTSSSLLKTAYVACACTFALATQVL
;
A
#
# COMPACT_ATOMS: atom_id res chain seq x y z
N TRP A 1 24.47 -19.59 -38.54
CA TRP A 1 24.00 -19.14 -37.21
C TRP A 1 22.62 -19.72 -36.99
N SER A 2 22.53 -20.92 -36.41
CA SER A 2 21.25 -21.46 -35.96
C SER A 2 20.84 -20.67 -34.73
N MET A 3 19.75 -19.91 -34.82
CA MET A 3 19.12 -19.31 -33.65
C MET A 3 18.60 -20.45 -32.76
N GLY A 4 19.44 -20.92 -31.83
CA GLY A 4 18.99 -21.75 -30.72
C GLY A 4 18.17 -20.88 -29.79
N GLY A 5 16.90 -20.66 -30.13
CA GLY A 5 15.98 -19.91 -29.29
C GLY A 5 15.81 -20.63 -27.96
N GLU A 6 16.27 -20.02 -26.87
CA GLU A 6 16.00 -20.53 -25.53
C GLU A 6 14.49 -20.74 -25.35
N PRO A 7 14.07 -21.86 -24.75
CA PRO A 7 12.66 -22.18 -24.60
C PRO A 7 11.98 -21.10 -23.72
N PRO A 8 10.76 -20.66 -24.09
CA PRO A 8 10.01 -19.61 -23.38
C PRO A 8 9.73 -19.94 -21.89
N ALA A 9 9.92 -21.19 -21.48
CA ALA A 9 9.76 -21.65 -20.11
C ALA A 9 10.69 -20.96 -19.09
N VAL A 10 11.90 -20.53 -19.48
CA VAL A 10 12.89 -20.00 -18.53
C VAL A 10 12.44 -18.68 -17.90
N GLY A 11 11.88 -17.76 -18.69
CA GLY A 11 11.45 -16.45 -18.19
C GLY A 11 10.26 -16.53 -17.22
N ILE A 12 9.32 -17.43 -17.54
CA ILE A 12 8.12 -17.74 -16.77
C ILE A 12 8.47 -18.23 -15.35
N CYS A 13 9.47 -19.11 -15.23
CA CYS A 13 9.92 -19.64 -13.94
C CYS A 13 10.63 -18.59 -13.06
N ALA A 14 11.41 -17.70 -13.66
CA ALA A 14 12.13 -16.66 -12.91
C ALA A 14 11.16 -15.67 -12.24
N MET A 15 10.11 -15.27 -12.96
CA MET A 15 9.08 -14.38 -12.43
C MET A 15 8.29 -15.02 -11.28
N ASP A 16 7.88 -16.28 -11.44
CA ASP A 16 7.20 -17.03 -10.38
C ASP A 16 8.07 -17.17 -9.13
N SER A 17 9.38 -17.37 -9.31
CA SER A 17 10.32 -17.48 -8.21
C SER A 17 10.40 -16.19 -7.40
N VAL A 18 10.39 -15.02 -8.06
CA VAL A 18 10.37 -13.71 -7.38
C VAL A 18 9.06 -13.49 -6.64
N ILE A 19 7.92 -13.80 -7.28
CA ILE A 19 6.60 -13.66 -6.64
C ILE A 19 6.47 -14.61 -5.44
N ALA A 20 6.93 -15.87 -5.58
CA ALA A 20 6.96 -16.84 -4.48
C ALA A 20 7.87 -16.40 -3.33
N GLY A 21 9.06 -15.89 -3.65
CA GLY A 21 9.99 -15.33 -2.65
C GLY A 21 9.37 -14.13 -1.92
N GLY A 22 8.73 -13.22 -2.65
CA GLY A 22 8.00 -12.09 -2.08
C GLY A 22 6.84 -12.53 -1.19
N ALA A 23 6.08 -13.55 -1.60
CA ALA A 23 5.00 -14.12 -0.81
C ALA A 23 5.53 -14.77 0.48
N LEU A 24 6.64 -15.49 0.43
CA LEU A 24 7.27 -16.09 1.62
C LEU A 24 7.72 -15.01 2.60
N LEU A 25 8.43 -13.98 2.14
CA LEU A 25 8.82 -12.84 2.97
C LEU A 25 7.61 -12.10 3.55
N THR A 26 6.51 -12.04 2.79
CA THR A 26 5.24 -11.47 3.24
C THR A 26 4.62 -12.30 4.34
N LEU A 27 4.59 -13.64 4.22
CA LEU A 27 4.11 -14.54 5.26
C LEU A 27 4.94 -14.44 6.54
N VAL A 28 6.26 -14.37 6.42
CA VAL A 28 7.15 -14.15 7.58
C VAL A 28 6.84 -12.82 8.26
N SER A 29 6.66 -11.76 7.47
CA SER A 29 6.24 -10.44 7.96
C SER A 29 4.88 -10.52 8.68
N CYS A 30 3.89 -11.17 8.08
CA CYS A 30 2.57 -11.38 8.66
C CYS A 30 2.62 -12.21 9.95
N GLY A 31 3.46 -13.25 10.02
CA GLY A 31 3.63 -14.07 11.23
C GLY A 31 4.16 -13.24 12.40
N SER A 32 5.10 -12.32 12.13
CA SER A 32 5.59 -11.36 13.12
C SER A 32 4.49 -10.40 13.59
N MET A 33 3.64 -9.95 12.66
CA MET A 33 2.52 -9.03 12.95
C MET A 33 1.42 -9.70 13.75
N TRP A 34 1.05 -10.94 13.41
CA TRP A 34 -0.02 -11.68 14.07
C TRP A 34 0.32 -11.96 15.54
N ARG A 35 1.59 -12.26 15.82
CA ARG A 35 2.06 -12.52 17.19
C ARG A 35 2.16 -11.24 18.03
N SER A 36 2.15 -10.07 17.40
CA SER A 36 2.25 -8.80 18.09
C SER A 36 0.94 -8.44 18.81
N ARG A 37 0.94 -8.51 20.14
CA ARG A 37 -0.12 -7.93 20.99
C ARG A 37 -0.38 -6.48 20.62
N ALA A 38 0.68 -5.78 20.20
CA ALA A 38 0.56 -4.39 19.82
C ALA A 38 -0.42 -4.19 18.66
N MET A 39 -0.47 -5.12 17.71
CA MET A 39 -1.40 -5.02 16.59
C MET A 39 -2.83 -5.38 16.98
N ALA A 40 -3.01 -6.41 17.83
CA ALA A 40 -4.33 -6.77 18.32
C ALA A 40 -5.00 -5.60 19.07
N ASP A 41 -4.24 -4.89 19.90
CA ASP A 41 -4.71 -3.67 20.57
C ASP A 41 -5.00 -2.54 19.59
N CYS A 42 -4.11 -2.31 18.61
CA CYS A 42 -4.31 -1.28 17.59
C CYS A 42 -5.60 -1.55 16.81
N GLN A 43 -5.82 -2.79 16.37
CA GLN A 43 -7.07 -3.19 15.72
C GLN A 43 -8.28 -3.05 16.65
N ARG A 44 -8.15 -3.37 17.95
CA ARG A 44 -9.24 -3.18 18.92
C ARG A 44 -9.60 -1.70 19.08
N LEU A 45 -8.60 -0.82 19.21
CA LEU A 45 -8.78 0.62 19.30
C LEU A 45 -9.39 1.18 18.01
N LEU A 46 -8.81 0.83 16.86
CA LEU A 46 -9.35 1.18 15.55
C LEU A 46 -10.81 0.75 15.42
N ARG A 47 -11.13 -0.53 15.70
CA ARG A 47 -12.51 -1.03 15.66
C ARG A 47 -13.43 -0.33 16.67
N GLY A 48 -12.92 0.07 17.84
CA GLY A 48 -13.68 0.79 18.86
C GLY A 48 -14.07 2.20 18.40
N HIS A 49 -13.10 3.00 17.94
CA HIS A 49 -13.35 4.31 17.34
C HIS A 49 -14.23 4.20 16.10
N TRP A 50 -13.96 3.19 15.27
CA TRP A 50 -14.71 2.89 14.06
C TRP A 50 -16.17 2.52 14.31
N ARG A 51 -16.50 1.85 15.42
CA ARG A 51 -17.88 1.58 15.80
C ARG A 51 -18.60 2.85 16.23
N LYS A 52 -17.93 3.73 16.98
CA LYS A 52 -18.48 5.03 17.38
C LYS A 52 -18.73 5.93 16.17
N ALA A 53 -17.81 5.93 15.21
CA ALA A 53 -17.94 6.70 13.96
C ALA A 53 -18.93 6.07 12.95
N ALA A 54 -19.26 4.78 13.08
CA ALA A 54 -20.09 4.05 12.12
C ALA A 54 -21.49 4.62 11.91
N GLY A 55 -22.04 5.29 12.92
CA GLY A 55 -23.37 5.89 12.83
C GLY A 55 -23.44 7.07 11.86
N ALA A 56 -22.30 7.70 11.53
CA ALA A 56 -22.25 8.94 10.77
C ALA A 56 -21.91 8.76 9.28
N PHE A 57 -21.23 7.67 8.87
CA PHE A 57 -20.77 7.49 7.49
C PHE A 57 -21.21 6.15 6.89
N ARG A 58 -21.65 6.19 5.63
CA ARG A 58 -22.03 5.02 4.81
C ARG A 58 -20.79 4.16 4.54
N LYS A 59 -20.60 3.16 5.40
CA LYS A 59 -19.28 2.56 5.70
C LYS A 59 -18.92 1.31 4.90
N GLU A 60 -19.91 0.58 4.41
CA GLU A 60 -19.69 -0.76 3.85
C GLU A 60 -19.24 -0.71 2.39
N ASP A 61 -19.66 0.32 1.65
CA ASP A 61 -19.46 0.39 0.21
C ASP A 61 -17.98 0.55 -0.17
N ALA A 62 -17.24 1.41 0.54
CA ALA A 62 -15.86 1.73 0.17
C ALA A 62 -14.88 0.58 0.43
N SER A 63 -15.02 -0.12 1.57
CA SER A 63 -14.15 -1.27 1.89
C SER A 63 -14.50 -2.48 1.02
N CYS A 64 -15.78 -2.67 0.72
CA CYS A 64 -16.23 -3.72 -0.19
C CYS A 64 -15.72 -3.48 -1.61
N ALA A 65 -15.80 -2.22 -2.10
CA ALA A 65 -15.30 -1.85 -3.41
C ALA A 65 -13.78 -2.07 -3.55
N ASP A 66 -12.98 -1.72 -2.54
CA ASP A 66 -11.53 -1.98 -2.56
C ASP A 66 -11.23 -3.48 -2.58
N LEU A 67 -11.93 -4.27 -1.76
CA LEU A 67 -11.75 -5.73 -1.74
C LEU A 67 -12.15 -6.35 -3.09
N ALA A 68 -13.31 -5.96 -3.63
CA ALA A 68 -13.80 -6.42 -4.93
C ALA A 68 -12.81 -6.07 -6.05
N PHE A 69 -12.27 -4.85 -6.03
CA PHE A 69 -11.24 -4.41 -6.97
C PHE A 69 -9.96 -5.25 -6.86
N MET A 70 -9.50 -5.54 -5.65
CA MET A 70 -8.32 -6.38 -5.42
C MET A 70 -8.55 -7.83 -5.89
N VAL A 71 -9.72 -8.41 -5.58
CA VAL A 71 -10.11 -9.75 -6.05
C VAL A 71 -10.23 -9.79 -7.57
N PHE A 72 -10.77 -8.73 -8.19
CA PHE A 72 -10.85 -8.61 -9.64
C PHE A 72 -9.47 -8.60 -10.30
N ILE A 73 -8.54 -7.77 -9.81
CA ILE A 73 -7.17 -7.73 -10.33
C ILE A 73 -6.46 -9.08 -10.15
N TRP A 74 -6.61 -9.69 -8.98
CA TRP A 74 -6.02 -11.00 -8.70
C TRP A 74 -6.56 -12.09 -9.64
N SER A 75 -7.88 -12.13 -9.82
CA SER A 75 -8.54 -13.07 -10.75
C SER A 75 -8.08 -12.85 -12.19
N ALA A 76 -7.97 -11.59 -12.63
CA ALA A 76 -7.48 -11.26 -13.96
C ALA A 76 -6.02 -11.70 -14.17
N SER A 77 -5.16 -11.46 -13.18
CA SER A 77 -3.76 -11.91 -13.19
C SER A 77 -3.66 -13.44 -13.28
N LEU A 78 -4.50 -14.16 -12.51
CA LEU A 78 -4.56 -15.62 -12.52
C LEU A 78 -5.06 -16.16 -13.88
N LEU A 79 -6.09 -15.54 -14.46
CA LEU A 79 -6.62 -15.91 -15.79
C LEU A 79 -5.57 -15.72 -16.89
N LEU A 80 -4.86 -14.58 -16.88
CA LEU A 80 -3.74 -14.36 -17.79
C LEU A 80 -2.66 -15.42 -17.60
N ARG A 81 -2.36 -15.81 -16.37
CA ARG A 81 -1.38 -16.88 -16.09
C ARG A 81 -1.83 -18.23 -16.61
N MET A 82 -3.11 -18.58 -16.43
CA MET A 82 -3.69 -19.82 -16.95
C MET A 82 -3.70 -19.84 -18.48
N HIS A 83 -3.97 -18.72 -19.13
CA HIS A 83 -3.90 -18.62 -20.59
C HIS A 83 -2.48 -18.92 -21.11
N GLU A 84 -1.45 -18.32 -20.51
CA GLU A 84 -0.05 -18.56 -20.87
C GLU A 84 0.39 -20.01 -20.60
N CYS A 85 -0.02 -20.60 -19.47
CA CYS A 85 0.40 -21.95 -19.12
C CYS A 85 -0.37 -23.05 -19.88
N GLY A 86 -1.58 -22.78 -20.38
CA GLY A 86 -2.43 -23.75 -21.10
C GLY A 86 -1.77 -24.32 -22.38
N LEU A 87 -0.75 -23.63 -22.88
CA LEU A 87 0.10 -24.08 -23.98
C LEU A 87 1.07 -25.23 -23.59
N SER A 88 1.33 -25.46 -22.30
CA SER A 88 2.30 -26.47 -21.80
C SER A 88 1.61 -27.49 -20.88
N ARG A 89 1.31 -28.68 -21.41
CA ARG A 89 0.41 -29.68 -20.77
C ARG A 89 0.93 -30.37 -19.49
N GLY A 90 2.24 -30.34 -19.20
CA GLY A 90 2.84 -31.21 -18.17
C GLY A 90 2.84 -30.65 -16.73
N MET A 91 3.01 -29.34 -16.55
CA MET A 91 3.16 -28.68 -15.23
C MET A 91 2.14 -27.56 -14.98
N PHE A 92 1.11 -27.49 -15.81
CA PHE A 92 0.10 -26.42 -15.80
C PHE A 92 -0.51 -26.18 -14.41
N ALA A 93 -1.05 -27.24 -13.80
CA ALA A 93 -1.79 -27.12 -12.55
C ALA A 93 -0.90 -26.66 -11.40
N VAL A 94 0.32 -27.23 -11.28
CA VAL A 94 1.25 -26.89 -10.19
C VAL A 94 1.70 -25.43 -10.29
N ASN A 95 2.07 -24.97 -11.49
CA ASN A 95 2.52 -23.59 -11.69
C ASN A 95 1.39 -22.58 -11.48
N ALA A 96 0.19 -22.84 -12.02
CA ALA A 96 -0.95 -21.95 -11.85
C ALA A 96 -1.37 -21.84 -10.37
N LEU A 97 -1.35 -22.97 -9.65
CA LEU A 97 -1.74 -23.02 -8.25
C LEU A 97 -0.67 -22.37 -7.35
N GLY A 98 0.62 -22.61 -7.63
CA GLY A 98 1.74 -21.94 -6.96
C GLY A 98 1.69 -20.41 -7.14
N PHE A 99 1.50 -19.94 -8.38
CA PHE A 99 1.32 -18.52 -8.68
C PHE A 99 0.09 -17.93 -7.99
N GLY A 100 -1.05 -18.62 -8.05
CA GLY A 100 -2.30 -18.18 -7.43
C GLY A 100 -2.17 -18.02 -5.92
N LEU A 101 -1.52 -18.97 -5.24
CA LEU A 101 -1.24 -18.88 -3.79
C LEU A 101 -0.28 -17.73 -3.47
N ALA A 102 0.85 -17.64 -4.17
CA ALA A 102 1.86 -16.61 -3.90
C ALA A 102 1.32 -15.18 -4.14
N SER A 103 0.68 -14.96 -5.30
CA SER A 103 0.03 -13.68 -5.62
C SER A 103 -1.13 -13.38 -4.66
N GLY A 104 -1.89 -14.39 -4.23
CA GLY A 104 -2.97 -14.25 -3.24
C GLY A 104 -2.48 -13.73 -1.89
N VAL A 105 -1.33 -14.21 -1.41
CA VAL A 105 -0.69 -13.71 -0.17
C VAL A 105 -0.31 -12.23 -0.31
N ILE A 106 0.35 -11.86 -1.42
CA ILE A 106 0.76 -10.48 -1.70
C ILE A 106 -0.47 -9.56 -1.75
N MET A 107 -1.54 -10.01 -2.42
CA MET A 107 -2.80 -9.26 -2.52
C MET A 107 -3.52 -9.13 -1.17
N GLY A 108 -3.51 -10.19 -0.36
CA GLY A 108 -4.05 -10.17 1.00
C GLY A 108 -3.33 -9.17 1.90
N MET A 109 -1.99 -9.08 1.81
CA MET A 109 -1.24 -8.09 2.56
C MET A 109 -1.48 -6.66 2.05
N SER A 110 -1.55 -6.47 0.73
CA SER A 110 -1.85 -5.15 0.15
C SER A 110 -3.26 -4.67 0.55
N SER A 111 -4.27 -5.54 0.49
CA SER A 111 -5.64 -5.21 0.92
C SER A 111 -5.73 -4.90 2.41
N TYR A 112 -4.95 -5.61 3.23
CA TYR A 112 -4.82 -5.32 4.65
C TYR A 112 -4.24 -3.92 4.92
N VAL A 113 -3.15 -3.55 4.24
CA VAL A 113 -2.56 -2.21 4.34
C VAL A 113 -3.54 -1.13 3.89
N LEU A 114 -4.24 -1.35 2.77
CA LEU A 114 -5.27 -0.44 2.28
C LEU A 114 -6.39 -0.24 3.32
N GLY A 115 -6.86 -1.32 3.94
CA GLY A 115 -7.88 -1.27 4.99
C GLY A 115 -7.45 -0.43 6.19
N ILE A 116 -6.19 -0.57 6.63
CA ILE A 116 -5.63 0.27 7.70
C ILE A 116 -5.58 1.73 7.29
N CYS A 117 -5.10 2.04 6.08
CA CYS A 117 -5.00 3.42 5.60
C CYS A 117 -6.37 4.07 5.45
N ARG A 118 -7.39 3.34 4.97
CA ARG A 118 -8.80 3.79 4.95
C ARG A 118 -9.29 4.11 6.36
N CYS A 119 -8.99 3.23 7.32
CA CYS A 119 -9.41 3.42 8.70
C CYS A 119 -8.82 4.70 9.30
N LEU A 120 -7.51 4.91 9.14
CA LEU A 120 -6.84 6.14 9.58
C LEU A 120 -7.40 7.38 8.89
N THR A 121 -7.61 7.30 7.57
CA THR A 121 -8.21 8.39 6.78
C THR A 121 -9.56 8.82 7.34
N GLN A 122 -10.45 7.85 7.61
CA GLN A 122 -11.76 8.14 8.16
C GLN A 122 -11.70 8.69 9.59
N MET A 123 -10.80 8.19 10.43
CA MET A 123 -10.62 8.75 11.77
C MET A 123 -10.19 10.21 11.73
N MET A 124 -9.34 10.57 10.78
CA MET A 124 -8.94 11.97 10.57
C MET A 124 -10.08 12.82 10.04
N ASP A 125 -10.87 12.31 9.10
CA ASP A 125 -12.05 13.02 8.59
C ASP A 125 -13.07 13.26 9.72
N MET A 126 -13.29 12.27 10.59
CA MET A 126 -14.15 12.42 11.77
C MET A 126 -13.62 13.45 12.77
N PHE A 127 -12.31 13.47 13.01
CA PHE A 127 -11.68 14.50 13.82
C PHE A 127 -11.92 15.89 13.24
N CYS A 128 -11.69 16.07 11.93
CA CYS A 128 -11.96 17.33 11.25
C CYS A 128 -13.42 17.77 11.39
N CYS A 129 -14.38 16.87 11.19
CA CYS A 129 -15.80 17.17 11.36
C CYS A 129 -16.13 17.61 12.79
N ARG A 130 -15.64 16.87 13.81
CA ARG A 130 -15.88 17.21 15.22
C ARG A 130 -15.33 18.57 15.60
N VAL A 131 -14.10 18.87 15.19
CA VAL A 131 -13.47 20.17 15.50
C VAL A 131 -14.21 21.34 14.83
N ILE A 132 -14.87 21.10 13.68
CA ILE A 132 -15.71 22.10 13.02
C ILE A 132 -17.06 22.25 13.73
N GLU A 133 -17.71 21.14 14.09
CA GLU A 133 -19.06 21.13 14.69
C GLU A 133 -19.06 21.65 16.13
N GLU A 134 -18.08 21.23 16.93
CA GLU A 134 -17.96 21.53 18.36
C GLU A 134 -16.49 21.90 18.67
N PRO A 135 -16.08 23.17 18.48
CA PRO A 135 -14.70 23.59 18.65
C PRO A 135 -14.29 23.62 20.13
N ASP A 136 -13.90 22.45 20.67
CA ASP A 136 -13.19 22.29 21.94
C ASP A 136 -11.73 21.93 21.64
N PHE A 137 -10.85 22.92 21.69
CA PHE A 137 -9.44 22.76 21.34
C PHE A 137 -8.66 21.90 22.35
N ALA A 138 -9.08 21.84 23.61
CA ALA A 138 -8.44 20.99 24.62
C ALA A 138 -8.72 19.51 24.34
N GLU A 139 -9.98 19.17 24.00
CA GLU A 139 -10.31 17.82 23.57
C GLU A 139 -9.70 17.49 22.20
N ALA A 140 -9.65 18.45 21.27
CA ALA A 140 -9.02 18.28 19.97
C ALA A 140 -7.53 17.88 20.09
N VAL A 141 -6.77 18.51 21.00
CA VAL A 141 -5.36 18.15 21.25
C VAL A 141 -5.23 16.71 21.75
N ARG A 142 -6.13 16.27 22.63
CA ARG A 142 -6.16 14.88 23.13
C ARG A 142 -6.50 13.89 22.03
N GLU A 143 -7.55 14.15 21.25
CA GLU A 143 -7.95 13.30 20.13
C GLU A 143 -6.84 13.22 19.07
N TRP A 144 -6.16 14.34 18.79
CA TRP A 144 -5.04 14.39 17.86
C TRP A 144 -3.84 13.58 18.36
N SER A 145 -3.49 13.69 19.64
CA SER A 145 -2.42 12.89 20.26
C SER A 145 -2.69 11.39 20.12
N LEU A 146 -3.95 10.97 20.31
CA LEU A 146 -4.37 9.60 20.08
C LEU A 146 -4.23 9.19 18.60
N LEU A 147 -4.72 10.00 17.66
CA LEU A 147 -4.58 9.79 16.22
C LEU A 147 -3.11 9.64 15.80
N GLN A 148 -2.24 10.53 16.26
CA GLN A 148 -0.81 10.48 16.02
C GLN A 148 -0.21 9.15 16.51
N SER A 149 -0.56 8.73 17.74
CA SER A 149 -0.08 7.47 18.32
C SER A 149 -0.54 6.25 17.51
N LEU A 150 -1.79 6.26 17.04
CA LEU A 150 -2.36 5.20 16.20
C LEU A 150 -1.68 5.14 14.83
N CYS A 151 -1.47 6.29 14.18
CA CYS A 151 -0.72 6.37 12.93
C CYS A 151 0.69 5.77 13.09
N ARG A 152 1.45 6.18 14.11
CA ARG A 152 2.80 5.67 14.38
C ARG A 152 2.81 4.16 14.63
N ARG A 153 1.86 3.66 15.42
CA ARG A 153 1.74 2.23 15.74
C ARG A 153 1.34 1.40 14.51
N ALA A 154 0.42 1.90 13.70
CA ALA A 154 0.01 1.28 12.45
C ALA A 154 1.22 1.18 11.48
N CYS A 155 1.96 2.28 11.31
CA CYS A 155 3.18 2.33 10.51
C CYS A 155 4.22 1.30 10.95
N ALA A 156 4.59 1.32 12.23
CA ALA A 156 5.56 0.38 12.78
C ALA A 156 5.15 -1.08 12.57
N THR A 157 3.85 -1.36 12.57
CA THR A 157 3.34 -2.71 12.37
C THR A 157 3.43 -3.15 10.91
N ILE A 158 3.12 -2.28 9.96
CA ILE A 158 3.06 -2.64 8.54
C ILE A 158 4.35 -2.39 7.76
N GLN A 159 5.34 -1.70 8.35
CA GLN A 159 6.56 -1.29 7.66
C GLN A 159 7.29 -2.43 6.92
N PHE A 160 7.43 -3.60 7.56
CA PHE A 160 8.14 -4.74 6.96
C PHE A 160 7.35 -5.40 5.82
N GLY A 161 6.04 -5.56 6.00
CA GLY A 161 5.18 -6.06 4.93
C GLY A 161 5.14 -5.09 3.75
N PHE A 162 5.08 -3.78 4.02
CA PHE A 162 5.13 -2.75 3.01
C PHE A 162 6.46 -2.75 2.24
N LEU A 163 7.60 -2.87 2.94
CA LEU A 163 8.91 -2.99 2.31
C LEU A 163 8.98 -4.23 1.42
N THR A 164 8.47 -5.37 1.91
CA THR A 164 8.44 -6.62 1.15
C THR A 164 7.61 -6.50 -0.12
N LEU A 165 6.43 -5.86 -0.02
CA LEU A 165 5.58 -5.57 -1.18
C LEU A 165 6.30 -4.71 -2.22
N GLN A 166 6.95 -3.61 -1.79
CA GLN A 166 7.72 -2.73 -2.68
C GLN A 166 8.91 -3.45 -3.32
N ALA A 167 9.69 -4.19 -2.55
CA ALA A 167 10.84 -4.95 -3.06
C ALA A 167 10.41 -6.00 -4.09
N THR A 168 9.32 -6.72 -3.82
CA THR A 168 8.76 -7.73 -4.75
C THR A 168 8.30 -7.08 -6.06
N MET A 169 7.64 -5.93 -5.97
CA MET A 169 7.19 -5.16 -7.13
C MET A 169 8.39 -4.68 -7.97
N THR A 170 9.38 -4.05 -7.35
CA THR A 170 10.58 -3.57 -8.03
C THR A 170 11.35 -4.72 -8.69
N ALA A 171 11.52 -5.85 -8.00
CA ALA A 171 12.16 -7.03 -8.57
C ALA A 171 11.38 -7.58 -9.78
N THR A 172 10.05 -7.62 -9.69
CA THR A 172 9.18 -8.08 -10.78
C THR A 172 9.29 -7.18 -12.01
N VAL A 173 9.27 -5.85 -11.83
CA VAL A 173 9.45 -4.89 -12.93
C VAL A 173 10.84 -5.00 -13.53
N LEU A 174 11.88 -5.12 -12.69
CA LEU A 174 13.25 -5.25 -13.20
C LEU A 174 13.46 -6.53 -14.01
N LEU A 175 12.93 -7.67 -13.55
CA LEU A 175 12.93 -8.91 -14.32
C LEU A 175 12.16 -8.77 -15.63
N THR A 176 11.00 -8.10 -15.60
CA THR A 176 10.19 -7.84 -16.80
C THR A 176 11.00 -7.07 -17.86
N VAL A 177 11.68 -6.00 -17.45
CA VAL A 177 12.47 -5.15 -18.35
C VAL A 177 13.69 -5.90 -18.90
N THR A 178 14.43 -6.62 -18.04
CA THR A 178 15.62 -7.38 -18.45
C THR A 178 15.28 -8.57 -19.36
N GLN A 179 14.13 -9.21 -19.19
CA GLN A 179 13.68 -10.28 -20.08
C GLN A 179 13.19 -9.74 -21.43
N THR A 180 12.46 -8.61 -21.43
CA THR A 180 11.95 -7.98 -22.66
C THR A 180 13.09 -7.50 -23.56
N THR A 181 14.14 -6.93 -22.96
CA THR A 181 15.32 -6.44 -23.70
C THR A 181 16.16 -7.58 -24.30
N ARG A 182 16.33 -8.69 -23.59
CA ARG A 182 17.14 -9.83 -24.08
C ARG A 182 16.49 -10.64 -25.19
N HIS A 183 15.16 -10.81 -25.17
CA HIS A 183 14.46 -11.74 -26.07
C HIS A 183 13.48 -11.07 -27.04
N GLY A 184 13.35 -9.75 -27.02
CA GLY A 184 12.51 -8.95 -27.92
C GLY A 184 11.04 -8.82 -27.51
N ALA A 185 10.29 -8.05 -28.31
CA ALA A 185 8.90 -7.64 -28.04
C ALA A 185 7.80 -8.72 -27.91
N PRO A 186 7.86 -9.93 -28.53
CA PRO A 186 6.74 -10.87 -28.49
C PRO A 186 6.47 -11.51 -27.10
N ARG A 187 7.18 -11.10 -26.04
CA ARG A 187 7.03 -11.62 -24.66
C ARG A 187 6.37 -10.65 -23.67
N LEU A 188 5.83 -9.52 -24.13
CA LEU A 188 5.07 -8.61 -23.25
C LEU A 188 3.85 -9.29 -22.61
N LEU A 189 3.19 -10.21 -23.32
CA LEU A 189 2.01 -10.91 -22.83
C LEU A 189 2.33 -11.85 -21.65
N SER A 190 3.49 -12.51 -21.67
CA SER A 190 3.89 -13.44 -20.59
C SER A 190 4.23 -12.73 -19.29
N LEU A 191 4.49 -11.42 -19.35
CA LEU A 191 4.79 -10.54 -18.21
C LEU A 191 3.55 -9.79 -17.69
N ALA A 192 2.46 -9.80 -18.46
CA ALA A 192 1.21 -9.14 -18.12
C ALA A 192 0.67 -9.51 -16.73
N PRO A 193 0.69 -10.79 -16.26
CA PRO A 193 0.17 -11.14 -14.94
C PRO A 193 0.82 -10.37 -13.79
N GLY A 194 2.15 -10.19 -13.81
CA GLY A 194 2.83 -9.45 -12.75
C GLY A 194 2.70 -7.95 -12.89
N LEU A 195 2.63 -7.40 -14.10
CA LEU A 195 2.34 -5.97 -14.29
C LEU A 195 0.96 -5.62 -13.73
N VAL A 196 -0.04 -6.47 -14.00
CA VAL A 196 -1.39 -6.35 -13.43
C VAL A 196 -1.35 -6.42 -11.90
N LEU A 197 -0.55 -7.33 -11.34
CA LEU A 197 -0.36 -7.42 -9.88
C LEU A 197 0.33 -6.16 -9.30
N CYS A 198 1.31 -5.59 -9.99
CA CYS A 198 2.00 -4.38 -9.56
C CYS A 198 1.04 -3.19 -9.44
N LEU A 199 0.04 -3.08 -10.34
CA LEU A 199 -0.98 -2.01 -10.25
C LEU A 199 -1.77 -2.07 -8.94
N ALA A 200 -2.11 -3.27 -8.46
CA ALA A 200 -2.78 -3.42 -7.17
C ALA A 200 -1.87 -3.05 -5.99
N VAL A 201 -0.60 -3.48 -6.03
CA VAL A 201 0.37 -3.21 -4.95
C VAL A 201 0.70 -1.72 -4.84
N VAL A 202 0.77 -0.98 -5.96
CA VAL A 202 0.98 0.48 -6.01
C VAL A 202 -0.11 1.28 -5.29
N ARG A 203 -1.33 0.74 -5.12
CA ARG A 203 -2.39 1.49 -4.43
C ARG A 203 -2.11 1.70 -2.95
N ALA A 204 -1.47 0.72 -2.30
CA ALA A 204 -1.13 0.79 -0.88
C ALA A 204 -0.24 2.00 -0.52
N PRO A 205 0.92 2.24 -1.18
CA PRO A 205 1.73 3.43 -0.92
C PRO A 205 0.94 4.72 -1.19
N ILE A 206 0.20 4.81 -2.30
CA ILE A 206 -0.56 6.02 -2.65
C ILE A 206 -1.53 6.39 -1.53
N LEU A 207 -2.28 5.41 -1.02
CA LEU A 207 -3.23 5.68 0.06
C LEU A 207 -2.53 6.00 1.39
N ALA A 208 -1.40 5.35 1.69
CA ALA A 208 -0.59 5.67 2.86
C ALA A 208 -0.03 7.11 2.80
N ALA A 209 0.41 7.58 1.63
CA ALA A 209 0.80 8.97 1.42
C ALA A 209 -0.38 9.94 1.54
N ALA A 210 -1.56 9.57 1.03
CA ALA A 210 -2.77 10.38 1.17
C ALA A 210 -3.15 10.62 2.64
N VAL A 211 -2.97 9.62 3.52
CA VAL A 211 -3.13 9.80 4.98
C VAL A 211 -2.19 10.89 5.49
N THR A 212 -0.91 10.85 5.13
CA THR A 212 0.06 11.88 5.52
C THR A 212 -0.30 13.26 4.98
N ASP A 213 -0.68 13.35 3.72
CA ASP A 213 -1.04 14.61 3.08
C ASP A 213 -2.28 15.23 3.74
N LYS A 214 -3.23 14.41 4.19
CA LYS A 214 -4.32 14.88 5.04
C LYS A 214 -3.81 15.42 6.38
N CYS A 215 -2.87 14.72 7.05
CA CYS A 215 -2.35 15.17 8.35
C CYS A 215 -1.71 16.57 8.24
N VAL A 216 -1.04 16.85 7.11
CA VAL A 216 -0.41 18.15 6.82
C VAL A 216 -1.45 19.27 6.67
N ARG A 217 -2.68 18.97 6.23
CA ARG A 217 -3.73 19.96 5.99
C ARG A 217 -4.54 20.29 7.25
N VAL A 218 -4.57 19.40 8.24
CA VAL A 218 -5.35 19.58 9.47
C VAL A 218 -5.00 20.88 10.22
N PRO A 219 -3.73 21.27 10.44
CA PRO A 219 -3.44 22.54 11.11
C PRO A 219 -4.06 23.75 10.44
N VAL A 220 -4.04 23.78 9.09
CA VAL A 220 -4.61 24.88 8.31
C VAL A 220 -6.14 24.92 8.48
N LEU A 221 -6.78 23.76 8.50
CA LEU A 221 -8.22 23.65 8.78
C LEU A 221 -8.54 24.21 10.17
N VAL A 222 -7.86 23.73 11.21
CA VAL A 222 -8.09 24.18 12.60
C VAL A 222 -7.87 25.69 12.74
N ASN A 223 -6.84 26.22 12.09
CA ASN A 223 -6.56 27.66 12.08
C ASN A 223 -7.63 28.49 11.35
N SER A 224 -8.35 27.90 10.38
CA SER A 224 -9.38 28.58 9.59
C SER A 224 -10.74 28.67 10.29
N ILE A 225 -10.94 27.96 11.40
CA ILE A 225 -12.20 27.99 12.15
C ILE A 225 -12.31 29.34 12.86
N SER A 226 -13.24 30.18 12.40
CA SER A 226 -13.52 31.50 12.96
C SER A 226 -14.43 31.38 14.18
N VAL A 227 -13.83 31.32 15.37
CA VAL A 227 -14.57 31.40 16.64
C VAL A 227 -14.53 32.84 17.15
N GLY A 228 -15.37 33.71 16.58
CA GLY A 228 -15.49 35.11 17.03
C GLY A 228 -14.31 36.03 16.64
N ASN A 229 -14.29 37.24 17.20
CA ASN A 229 -13.36 38.33 16.87
C ASN A 229 -12.07 38.33 17.72
N ASP A 230 -11.97 37.49 18.74
CA ASP A 230 -10.85 37.49 19.67
C ASP A 230 -9.77 36.48 19.28
N LEU A 231 -8.53 36.80 19.65
CA LEU A 231 -7.38 35.93 19.45
C LEU A 231 -7.47 34.74 20.41
N ASP A 232 -7.96 33.61 19.92
CA ASP A 232 -8.08 32.37 20.71
C ASP A 232 -6.70 31.70 20.92
N GLU A 233 -6.18 31.80 22.15
CA GLU A 233 -4.90 31.18 22.56
C GLU A 233 -4.95 29.65 22.52
N ASP A 234 -6.08 29.03 22.87
CA ASP A 234 -6.24 27.58 22.88
C ASP A 234 -6.21 27.02 21.45
N ARG A 235 -6.83 27.72 20.51
CA ARG A 235 -6.72 27.41 19.08
C ARG A 235 -5.27 27.49 18.61
N MET A 236 -4.57 28.56 18.97
CA MET A 236 -3.16 28.74 18.58
C MET A 236 -2.28 27.61 19.15
N TYR A 237 -2.49 27.25 20.42
CA TYR A 237 -1.80 26.12 21.05
C TYR A 237 -2.10 24.80 20.32
N ALA A 238 -3.36 24.52 20.01
CA ALA A 238 -3.75 23.31 19.28
C ALA A 238 -3.10 23.23 17.89
N VAL A 239 -3.14 24.32 17.12
CA VAL A 239 -2.49 24.39 15.80
C VAL A 239 -0.98 24.14 15.93
N HIS A 240 -0.30 24.78 16.87
CA HIS A 240 1.13 24.57 17.11
C HIS A 240 1.44 23.13 17.52
N TYR A 241 0.65 22.55 18.42
CA TYR A 241 0.79 21.16 18.84
C TYR A 241 0.66 20.20 17.65
N ILE A 242 -0.37 20.38 16.81
CA ILE A 242 -0.61 19.55 15.62
C ILE A 242 0.58 19.64 14.65
N ILE A 243 1.12 20.85 14.39
CA ILE A 243 2.31 21.03 13.54
C ILE A 243 3.53 20.31 14.13
N GLN A 244 3.80 20.50 15.42
CA GLN A 244 4.97 19.94 16.09
C GLN A 244 4.91 18.42 16.23
N SER A 245 3.70 17.85 16.36
CA SER A 245 3.48 16.40 16.46
C SER A 245 3.95 15.61 15.23
N GLN A 246 4.02 16.27 14.07
CA GLN A 246 4.39 15.68 12.78
C GLN A 246 3.64 14.37 12.51
N ALA A 247 2.33 14.32 12.79
CA ALA A 247 1.52 13.13 12.51
C ALA A 247 1.53 12.78 11.01
N GLY A 248 1.44 11.49 10.71
CA GLY A 248 1.44 10.98 9.34
C GLY A 248 1.94 9.54 9.27
N PHE A 249 2.12 9.08 8.05
CA PHE A 249 2.63 7.75 7.76
C PHE A 249 4.16 7.78 7.64
N TYR A 250 4.84 6.87 8.32
CA TYR A 250 6.30 6.77 8.34
C TYR A 250 6.77 5.37 7.94
N LEU A 251 7.78 5.31 7.09
CA LEU A 251 8.45 4.08 6.70
C LEU A 251 9.94 4.24 7.01
N PHE A 252 10.47 3.48 7.97
CA PHE A 252 11.86 3.61 8.46
C PHE A 252 12.24 5.06 8.77
N ASP A 253 11.44 5.72 9.61
CA ASP A 253 11.57 7.12 10.00
C ASP A 253 11.44 8.16 8.87
N MET A 254 11.26 7.74 7.62
CA MET A 254 10.95 8.63 6.51
C MET A 254 9.45 8.88 6.43
N ARG A 255 9.05 10.15 6.46
CA ARG A 255 7.66 10.55 6.26
C ARG A 255 7.23 10.29 4.81
N LEU A 256 6.23 9.44 4.64
CA LEU A 256 5.71 9.06 3.34
C LEU A 256 4.71 10.11 2.85
N THR A 257 5.12 10.93 1.88
CA THR A 257 4.27 11.94 1.22
C THR A 257 4.08 11.59 -0.25
N SER A 258 3.08 12.18 -0.91
CA SER A 258 2.89 11.97 -2.36
C SER A 258 4.12 12.42 -3.16
N SER A 259 4.81 13.48 -2.69
CA SER A 259 6.07 13.93 -3.29
C SER A 259 7.20 12.88 -3.12
N SER A 260 7.33 12.28 -1.94
CA SER A 260 8.33 11.24 -1.68
C SER A 260 8.09 10.00 -2.55
N LEU A 261 6.82 9.61 -2.74
CA LEU A 261 6.45 8.49 -3.61
C LEU A 261 6.76 8.78 -5.07
N LEU A 262 6.42 9.95 -5.57
CA LEU A 262 6.71 10.33 -6.96
C LEU A 262 8.22 10.32 -7.23
N LYS A 263 9.03 10.85 -6.30
CA LYS A 263 10.49 10.79 -6.39
C LYS A 263 11.01 9.35 -6.40
N THR A 264 10.47 8.49 -5.54
CA THR A 264 10.85 7.08 -5.47
C THR A 264 10.49 6.35 -6.77
N ALA A 265 9.28 6.58 -7.30
CA ALA A 265 8.84 6.03 -8.57
C ALA A 265 9.71 6.52 -9.74
N TYR A 266 10.05 7.81 -9.76
CA TYR A 266 10.95 8.38 -10.76
C TYR A 266 12.33 7.71 -10.74
N VAL A 267 12.94 7.57 -9.56
CA VAL A 267 14.24 6.88 -9.41
C VAL A 267 14.13 5.43 -9.85
N ALA A 268 13.08 4.72 -9.47
CA ALA A 268 12.86 3.34 -9.89
C ALA A 268 12.76 3.23 -11.43
N CYS A 269 11.97 4.10 -12.07
CA CYS A 269 11.86 4.17 -13.52
C CYS A 269 13.21 4.48 -14.19
N ALA A 270 13.95 5.47 -13.68
CA ALA A 270 15.26 5.82 -14.21
C ALA A 270 16.27 4.65 -14.11
N CYS A 271 16.30 3.95 -12.97
CA CYS A 271 17.11 2.74 -12.79
C CYS A 271 16.70 1.64 -13.78
N THR A 272 15.39 1.38 -13.94
CA THR A 272 14.93 0.37 -14.90
C THR A 272 15.30 0.74 -16.34
N PHE A 273 15.21 2.02 -16.70
CA PHE A 273 15.60 2.51 -18.01
C PHE A 273 17.11 2.38 -18.25
N ALA A 274 17.94 2.80 -17.30
CA ALA A 274 19.39 2.67 -17.39
C ALA A 274 19.83 1.21 -17.57
N LEU A 275 19.24 0.30 -16.80
CA LEU A 275 19.50 -1.13 -16.92
C LEU A 275 18.99 -1.70 -18.25
N ALA A 276 17.85 -1.22 -18.75
CA ALA A 276 17.37 -1.58 -20.09
C ALA A 276 18.36 -1.16 -21.18
N THR A 277 18.91 0.05 -21.09
CA THR A 277 19.87 0.57 -22.08
C THR A 277 21.24 -0.10 -22.05
N GLN A 278 21.69 -0.61 -20.90
CA GLN A 278 22.97 -1.34 -20.82
C GLN A 278 22.90 -2.75 -21.40
N VAL A 279 21.70 -3.32 -21.52
CA VAL A 279 21.47 -4.67 -22.04
C VAL A 279 21.32 -4.67 -23.57
N LEU A 280 20.96 -3.52 -24.15
CA LEU A 280 20.88 -3.28 -25.61
C LEU A 280 22.27 -3.06 -26.22
#